data_AF-A0A9E2IDB1-F1
#
_entry.id   AF-A0A9E2IDB1-F1
#
_cell.length_a   1.000
_cell.length_b   1.000
_cell.length_c   1.000
_cell.angle_alpha   90.00
_cell.angle_beta   90.00
_cell.angle_gamma   90.00
#
_symmetry.space_group_name_H-M   'P 1'
#
loop_
_entity.id
_entity.type
_entity.pdbx_description
1 polymer ?
#
loop_
_entity_poly.entity_id
_entity_poly.type
_entity_poly.pdbx_seq_one_letter_code
_entity_poly.pdbx_strand_id
1 'polypeptide(L)'
;MQNITILKKNKNMVTRKIADETILLPIYKTSKEINCIYTMNKPASIVWDMIDGKTTVGEIKDKVLNNGFDLIKDKGLRIKR
;
A
#
# COMPACT_ATOMS: atom_id res chain seq x y z
N MET A 1 12.31 15.69 9.95
CA MET A 1 13.30 14.62 9.69
C MET A 1 12.79 13.80 8.52
N GLN A 2 13.56 13.70 7.43
CA GLN A 2 13.18 12.92 6.25
C GLN A 2 13.19 11.43 6.59
N ASN A 3 12.08 10.75 6.36
CA ASN A 3 11.91 9.34 6.75
C ASN A 3 12.56 8.46 5.66
N ILE A 4 13.78 7.97 5.93
CA ILE A 4 14.61 7.22 4.97
C ILE A 4 14.19 5.77 4.75
N THR A 5 13.11 5.31 5.39
CA THR A 5 12.62 3.94 5.23
C THR A 5 12.21 3.69 3.78
N ILE A 6 12.78 2.65 3.16
CA ILE A 6 12.42 2.19 1.83
C ILE A 6 11.60 0.91 1.96
N LEU A 7 10.43 0.87 1.35
CA LEU A 7 9.54 -0.30 1.33
C LEU A 7 9.70 -1.07 0.03
N LYS A 8 9.51 -2.38 0.10
CA LYS A 8 9.46 -3.26 -1.07
C LYS A 8 8.26 -4.20 -0.98
N LYS A 9 7.57 -4.40 -2.09
CA LYS A 9 6.46 -5.35 -2.19
C LYS A 9 6.97 -6.77 -1.93
N ASN A 10 6.19 -7.54 -1.17
CA ASN A 10 6.43 -8.96 -1.03
C ASN A 10 6.23 -9.65 -2.40
N LYS A 11 7.19 -10.46 -2.83
CA LYS A 11 7.14 -11.18 -4.12
C LYS A 11 5.99 -12.19 -4.20
N ASN A 12 5.52 -12.66 -3.05
CA ASN A 12 4.39 -13.58 -2.95
C ASN A 12 3.04 -12.84 -2.84
N MET A 13 2.95 -11.64 -3.41
CA MET A 13 1.73 -10.83 -3.45
C MET A 13 1.44 -10.47 -4.91
N VAL A 14 0.28 -10.88 -5.41
CA VAL A 14 -0.24 -10.43 -6.70
C VAL A 14 -1.07 -9.17 -6.49
N THR A 15 -0.99 -8.27 -7.46
CA THR A 15 -1.83 -7.08 -7.52
C THR A 15 -2.54 -7.03 -8.85
N ARG A 16 -3.83 -6.71 -8.84
CA ARG A 16 -4.61 -6.45 -10.05
C ARG A 16 -5.44 -5.18 -9.88
N LYS A 17 -5.43 -4.32 -10.89
CA LYS A 17 -6.34 -3.16 -10.96
C LYS A 17 -7.63 -3.56 -11.68
N ILE A 18 -8.76 -3.22 -11.08
CA ILE A 18 -10.09 -3.41 -11.65
C ILE A 18 -10.87 -2.13 -11.42
N ALA A 19 -11.19 -1.41 -12.50
CA ALA A 19 -11.76 -0.07 -12.43
C ALA A 19 -10.95 0.84 -11.47
N ASP A 20 -11.60 1.39 -10.44
CA ASP A 20 -10.99 2.30 -9.46
C ASP A 20 -10.42 1.59 -8.22
N GLU A 21 -10.49 0.26 -8.19
CA GLU A 21 -10.02 -0.56 -7.08
C GLU A 21 -8.76 -1.34 -7.44
N THR A 22 -7.92 -1.53 -6.41
CA THR A 22 -6.76 -2.40 -6.51
C THR A 22 -6.94 -3.59 -5.59
N ILE A 23 -6.91 -4.78 -6.18
CA ILE A 23 -7.02 -6.06 -5.48
C ILE A 23 -5.62 -6.59 -5.16
N LEU A 24 -5.39 -6.97 -3.91
CA LEU A 24 -4.19 -7.66 -3.44
C LEU A 24 -4.53 -9.09 -3.03
N LEU A 25 -3.73 -10.02 -3.54
CA LEU A 25 -3.86 -11.43 -3.26
C LEU A 25 -2.50 -12.04 -2.89
N PRO A 26 -2.32 -12.54 -1.66
CA PRO A 26 -1.15 -13.35 -1.33
C PRO A 26 -1.17 -14.69 -2.09
N ILE A 27 -0.01 -15.07 -2.61
CA ILE A 27 0.22 -16.36 -3.27
C ILE A 27 0.63 -17.38 -2.20
N TYR A 28 -0.31 -18.17 -1.71
CA TYR A 28 -0.02 -19.29 -0.81
C TYR A 28 0.11 -20.61 -1.57
N LYS A 29 0.95 -21.52 -1.07
CA LYS A 29 1.14 -22.87 -1.65
C LYS A 29 0.17 -23.93 -1.12
N THR A 30 -0.55 -23.66 -0.03
CA THR A 30 -1.44 -24.65 0.60
C THR A 30 -2.86 -24.13 0.76
N SER A 31 -3.83 -25.01 0.53
CA SER A 31 -5.26 -24.67 0.46
C SER A 31 -5.95 -24.49 1.83
N LYS A 32 -5.20 -24.59 2.93
CA LYS A 32 -5.75 -24.47 4.28
C LYS A 32 -5.71 -23.04 4.83
N GLU A 33 -5.01 -22.12 4.16
CA GLU A 33 -4.93 -20.68 4.51
C GLU A 33 -5.68 -19.78 3.52
N ILE A 34 -6.58 -20.35 2.70
CA ILE A 34 -7.20 -19.63 1.60
C ILE A 34 -8.23 -18.62 2.13
N ASN A 35 -8.05 -17.34 1.76
CA ASN A 35 -9.05 -16.44 1.16
C ASN A 35 -8.93 -14.95 1.57
N CYS A 36 -7.75 -14.47 1.97
CA CYS A 36 -7.59 -13.02 2.18
C CYS A 36 -7.42 -12.28 0.83
N ILE A 37 -8.53 -11.85 0.24
CA ILE A 37 -8.54 -10.85 -0.83
C ILE A 37 -8.65 -9.48 -0.16
N TYR A 38 -7.67 -8.62 -0.37
CA TYR A 38 -7.70 -7.24 0.11
C TYR A 38 -8.03 -6.31 -1.05
N THR A 39 -8.86 -5.31 -0.78
CA THR A 39 -9.09 -4.20 -1.70
C THR A 39 -8.43 -2.94 -1.16
N MET A 40 -7.88 -2.13 -2.06
CA MET A 40 -7.36 -0.81 -1.76
C MET A 40 -8.21 0.24 -2.44
N ASN A 41 -8.54 1.28 -1.67
CA ASN A 41 -9.09 2.50 -2.20
C ASN A 41 -8.05 3.28 -3.03
N LYS A 42 -8.49 4.32 -3.73
CA LYS A 42 -7.66 5.11 -4.64
C LYS A 42 -6.37 5.66 -4.00
N PRO A 43 -6.38 6.34 -2.83
CA PRO A 43 -5.15 6.79 -2.18
C PRO A 43 -4.18 5.64 -1.86
N ALA A 44 -4.69 4.54 -1.31
CA ALA A 44 -3.87 3.38 -0.97
C ALA A 44 -3.27 2.72 -2.22
N SER A 45 -4.03 2.64 -3.32
CA SER A 45 -3.53 2.16 -4.61
C SER A 45 -2.38 3.01 -5.14
N ILE A 46 -2.48 4.34 -5.03
CA ILE A 46 -1.41 5.25 -5.48
C ILE A 46 -0.15 5.04 -4.67
N VAL A 47 -0.27 4.94 -3.34
CA VAL A 47 0.85 4.61 -2.45
C VAL A 47 1.46 3.27 -2.84
N TRP A 48 0.63 2.24 -3.06
CA TRP A 48 1.09 0.92 -3.46
C TRP A 48 1.90 0.96 -4.76
N ASP A 49 1.48 1.71 -5.76
CA ASP A 49 2.20 1.83 -7.03
C ASP A 49 3.60 2.45 -6.86
N MET A 50 3.78 3.36 -5.91
CA MET A 50 5.07 4.01 -5.63
C MET A 50 6.06 3.13 -4.83
N ILE A 51 5.61 2.01 -4.26
CA ILE A 51 6.49 1.07 -3.54
C ILE A 51 7.28 0.23 -4.55
N ASP A 52 8.49 0.67 -4.85
CA ASP A 52 9.39 0.12 -5.86
C ASP A 52 10.70 -0.48 -5.27
N GLY A 53 10.89 -0.39 -3.96
CA GLY A 53 12.14 -0.79 -3.31
C GLY A 53 13.28 0.23 -3.45
N LYS A 54 12.99 1.46 -3.88
CA LYS A 54 13.95 2.55 -4.07
C LYS A 54 13.47 3.87 -3.45
N THR A 55 12.20 4.20 -3.65
CA THR A 55 11.57 5.43 -3.16
C THR A 55 11.34 5.33 -1.64
N THR A 56 11.74 6.37 -0.91
CA THR A 56 11.55 6.45 0.54
C THR A 56 10.11 6.77 0.92
N VAL A 57 9.69 6.39 2.12
CA VAL A 57 8.36 6.73 2.67
C VAL A 57 8.15 8.24 2.72
N GLY A 58 9.21 9.02 3.00
CA GLY A 58 9.17 10.47 2.95
C GLY A 58 8.78 11.00 1.57
N GLU A 59 9.46 10.54 0.52
CA GLU A 59 9.18 10.94 -0.86
C GLU A 59 7.81 10.47 -1.35
N ILE A 60 7.38 9.26 -0.97
CA ILE A 60 6.03 8.77 -1.30
C ILE A 60 4.98 9.69 -0.68
N LYS A 61 5.13 10.04 0.60
CA LYS A 61 4.23 10.95 1.30
C LYS A 61 4.18 12.31 0.62
N ASP A 62 5.32 12.89 0.27
CA ASP A 62 5.39 14.19 -0.39
C ASP A 62 4.76 14.16 -1.80
N LYS A 63 4.98 13.08 -2.57
CA LYS A 63 4.32 12.86 -3.88
C LYS A 63 2.80 12.73 -3.76
N VAL A 64 2.30 12.02 -2.74
CA VAL A 64 0.86 11.87 -2.50
C VAL A 64 0.22 13.21 -2.14
N LEU A 65 0.86 14.00 -1.27
CA LEU A 65 0.39 15.34 -0.92
C LEU A 65 0.34 16.28 -2.13
N ASN A 66 1.37 16.24 -2.99
CA ASN A 66 1.43 17.04 -4.21
C ASN A 66 0.38 16.64 -5.25
N ASN A 67 -0.20 15.44 -5.16
CA ASN A 67 -1.29 14.97 -6.02
C ASN A 67 -2.69 15.44 -5.56
N GLY A 68 -2.76 16.35 -4.59
CA GLY A 68 -4.03 16.97 -4.15
C GLY A 68 -4.81 16.19 -3.11
N PHE A 69 -4.13 15.31 -2.35
CA PHE A 69 -4.75 14.64 -1.21
C PHE A 69 -4.53 15.44 0.08
N ASP A 70 -5.62 15.76 0.77
CA ASP A 70 -5.56 16.38 2.09
C ASP A 70 -5.38 15.33 3.19
N LEU A 71 -4.40 15.56 4.07
CA LEU A 71 -4.23 14.74 5.26
C LEU A 71 -5.08 15.29 6.39
N ILE A 72 -6.13 14.55 6.76
CA ILE A 72 -6.75 14.73 8.06
C ILE A 72 -5.82 14.10 9.09
N LYS A 73 -5.28 14.92 10.01
CA LYS A 73 -4.48 14.40 11.12
C LYS A 73 -5.37 13.58 12.05
N ASP A 74 -5.47 12.28 11.80
CA ASP A 74 -6.05 11.34 12.74
C ASP A 74 -4.97 10.84 13.72
N LYS A 75 -5.28 10.81 15.02
CA LYS A 75 -4.33 10.45 16.10
C LYS A 75 -4.08 8.94 16.23
N GLY A 76 -4.61 8.13 15.32
CA GLY A 76 -4.07 6.80 15.07
C GLY A 76 -5.13 5.71 15.01
N LEU A 77 -5.29 5.15 13.83
CA LEU A 77 -5.68 3.76 13.71
C LEU A 77 -4.45 2.87 14.01
N ARG A 78 -4.28 2.54 15.28
CA ARG A 78 -3.51 1.35 15.65
C ARG A 78 -4.27 0.13 15.12
N ILE A 79 -3.80 -0.46 14.03
CA ILE A 79 -4.15 -1.84 13.71
C ILE A 79 -3.51 -2.68 14.83
N LYS A 80 -4.29 -3.01 15.86
CA LYS A 80 -3.86 -3.97 16.89
C LYS A 80 -3.61 -5.30 16.17
N ARG A 81 -2.35 -5.73 16.20
CA ARG A 81 -1.96 -7.10 15.91
C ARG A 81 -2.52 -8.03 16.99
#